data_AF-A0A2I3GL78-F1
#
_entry.id   AF-A0A2I3GL78-F1
#
_cell.length_a   1.000
_cell.length_b   1.000
_cell.length_c   1.000
_cell.angle_alpha   90.00
_cell.angle_beta   90.00
_cell.angle_gamma   90.00
#
_symmetry.space_group_name_H-M   'P 1'
#
loop_
_entity.id
_entity.type
_entity.pdbx_description
1 polymer ?
#
loop_
_entity_poly.entity_id
_entity_poly.type
_entity_poly.pdbx_seq_one_letter_code
_entity_poly.pdbx_strand_id
1 'polypeptide(L)'
;MRRQDSRGNTVLHALVAIADNTRENTKFVTKMYDLLLLKCARLFPDNNLEAVLNNDGLSPLMMAAKTGKIGIFQHIIRREVTDEDTRHLSRKFKDWAYGPVYSSLYDLSSLDTCGEEASVLEILVYNSKIENRHEMLAVEPINELLRDKWRKFGAVSFYINVVSYLCAMVIFTLTAYYQPLEGTPPYPYHTTVDYLRLAGEVITLFTGVLFFFTNIKDLFMKKCPGVNSLFIDGSFQLLYFIYSVLVIVSAALYMAGIEAYLAVMVFALVLGWMNALYFTRGLKLTGTYSIMIQKILFKDLFRFLLVYLLFMIGYASALVSLLNPCANMKVCNEDQTNCTVPTYPSCRDSETFSTFLLDLFKLTIGMGDLEMLSSTKYPVVFIILLVTYIILTFVLLLNMLIALMGETVGQVSKESKHIWKLQWATTILDIERSFPVFLRKAFRSGEMVTVGKSSDGTPDRRWCFRVDEVNWSHWNQNLGIINEDPGKNETYQYYGFSHTVGRLRRDRWSSVVPRVVELNKNSNPDEVVVPLDSMGNPRCDGHQQGYPPKWRTDDAPL
;
A
#
# COMPACT_ATOMS: atom_id res chain seq x y z
N MET A 1 -20.72 -30.86 -18.55
CA MET A 1 -20.33 -29.51 -18.11
C MET A 1 -20.13 -29.38 -16.61
N ARG A 2 -20.90 -30.09 -15.77
CA ARG A 2 -20.76 -30.06 -14.29
C ARG A 2 -19.74 -31.05 -13.71
N ARG A 3 -19.20 -31.95 -14.54
CA ARG A 3 -18.18 -32.92 -14.13
C ARG A 3 -16.93 -32.16 -13.69
N GLN A 4 -16.42 -32.50 -12.53
CA GLN A 4 -15.16 -31.97 -12.03
C GLN A 4 -14.00 -32.90 -12.42
N ASP A 5 -12.81 -32.34 -12.57
CA ASP A 5 -11.57 -33.11 -12.68
C ASP A 5 -11.10 -33.61 -11.30
N SER A 6 -9.94 -34.26 -11.24
CA SER A 6 -9.35 -34.75 -9.98
C SER A 6 -9.00 -33.63 -8.98
N ARG A 7 -8.90 -32.38 -9.43
CA ARG A 7 -8.64 -31.20 -8.59
C ARG A 7 -9.93 -30.46 -8.22
N GLY A 8 -11.10 -30.98 -8.60
CA GLY A 8 -12.39 -30.32 -8.37
C GLY A 8 -12.71 -29.23 -9.39
N ASN A 9 -11.89 -29.02 -10.42
CA ASN A 9 -12.09 -27.98 -11.44
C ASN A 9 -13.24 -28.34 -12.37
N THR A 10 -14.15 -27.39 -12.55
CA THR A 10 -15.13 -27.43 -13.64
C THR A 10 -14.55 -26.88 -14.95
N VAL A 11 -15.33 -26.94 -16.04
CA VAL A 11 -14.93 -26.36 -17.33
C VAL A 11 -14.62 -24.86 -17.24
N LEU A 12 -15.31 -24.11 -16.36
CA LEU A 12 -15.05 -22.68 -16.16
C LEU A 12 -13.69 -22.44 -15.50
N HIS A 13 -13.32 -23.28 -14.53
CA HIS A 13 -12.01 -23.22 -13.89
C HIS A 13 -10.88 -23.52 -14.88
N ALA A 14 -11.09 -24.50 -15.77
CA ALA A 14 -10.14 -24.79 -16.85
C ALA A 14 -9.99 -23.60 -17.82
N LEU A 15 -11.10 -22.93 -18.19
CA LEU A 15 -11.07 -21.72 -19.01
C LEU A 15 -10.27 -20.57 -18.34
N VAL A 16 -10.41 -20.40 -17.03
CA VAL A 16 -9.63 -19.42 -16.27
C VAL A 16 -8.15 -19.79 -16.23
N ALA A 17 -7.82 -21.08 -16.12
CA ALA A 17 -6.44 -21.55 -16.12
C ALA A 17 -5.71 -21.31 -17.44
N ILE A 18 -6.40 -21.48 -18.59
CA ILE A 18 -5.83 -21.24 -19.93
C ILE A 18 -5.84 -19.76 -20.34
N ALA A 19 -6.60 -18.91 -19.65
CA ALA A 19 -6.71 -17.51 -20.00
C ALA A 19 -5.35 -16.83 -19.85
N ASP A 20 -4.93 -16.06 -20.84
CA ASP A 20 -3.76 -15.17 -20.73
C ASP A 20 -4.17 -13.73 -20.93
N ASN A 21 -3.33 -12.79 -20.50
CA ASN A 21 -3.59 -11.34 -20.64
C ASN A 21 -3.39 -10.83 -22.09
N THR A 22 -3.27 -11.72 -23.09
CA THR A 22 -3.20 -11.35 -24.50
C THR A 22 -4.58 -11.05 -25.06
N ARG A 23 -4.68 -10.10 -26.01
CA ARG A 23 -5.96 -9.62 -26.54
C ARG A 23 -6.77 -10.69 -27.27
N GLU A 24 -6.10 -11.62 -27.95
CA GLU A 24 -6.76 -12.68 -28.72
C GLU A 24 -7.31 -13.78 -27.81
N ASN A 25 -6.49 -14.25 -26.86
CA ASN A 25 -6.89 -15.29 -25.92
C ASN A 25 -8.03 -14.80 -25.01
N THR A 26 -7.92 -13.57 -24.48
CA THR A 26 -9.02 -12.96 -23.70
C THR A 26 -10.34 -12.95 -24.48
N LYS A 27 -10.35 -12.53 -25.75
CA LYS A 27 -11.57 -12.49 -26.57
C LYS A 27 -12.18 -13.87 -26.82
N PHE A 28 -11.35 -14.89 -27.02
CA PHE A 28 -11.82 -16.27 -27.18
C PHE A 28 -12.41 -16.81 -25.87
N VAL A 29 -11.69 -16.65 -24.76
CA VAL A 29 -12.09 -17.17 -23.46
C VAL A 29 -13.39 -16.52 -22.99
N THR A 30 -13.56 -15.19 -23.13
CA THR A 30 -14.79 -14.51 -22.71
C THR A 30 -16.01 -14.99 -23.50
N LYS A 31 -15.89 -15.13 -24.83
CA LYS A 31 -16.97 -15.67 -25.66
C LYS A 31 -17.33 -17.12 -25.31
N MET A 32 -16.32 -17.96 -25.10
CA MET A 32 -16.55 -19.36 -24.71
C MET A 32 -17.19 -19.45 -23.32
N TYR A 33 -16.73 -18.62 -22.38
CA TYR A 33 -17.27 -18.53 -21.02
C TYR A 33 -18.76 -18.18 -21.06
N ASP A 34 -19.15 -17.14 -21.78
CA ASP A 34 -20.55 -16.72 -21.90
C ASP A 34 -21.41 -17.79 -22.58
N LEU A 35 -20.91 -18.41 -23.65
CA LEU A 35 -21.63 -19.45 -24.39
C LEU A 35 -21.91 -20.68 -23.52
N LEU A 36 -20.92 -21.15 -22.76
CA LEU A 36 -21.10 -22.30 -21.87
C LEU A 36 -22.05 -21.97 -20.72
N LEU A 37 -21.95 -20.77 -20.17
CA LEU A 37 -22.79 -20.34 -19.05
C LEU A 37 -24.26 -20.22 -19.48
N LEU A 38 -24.53 -19.55 -20.62
CA LEU A 38 -25.87 -19.44 -21.19
C LEU A 38 -26.46 -20.80 -21.58
N LYS A 39 -25.64 -21.67 -22.19
CA LYS A 39 -26.08 -23.03 -22.56
C LYS A 39 -26.37 -23.88 -21.33
N CYS A 40 -25.59 -23.75 -20.25
CA CYS A 40 -25.87 -24.42 -18.99
C CYS A 40 -27.18 -23.96 -18.36
N ALA A 41 -27.44 -22.66 -18.34
CA ALA A 41 -28.68 -22.10 -17.80
C ALA A 41 -29.92 -22.60 -18.56
N ARG A 42 -29.84 -22.67 -19.89
CA ARG A 42 -30.94 -23.19 -20.73
C ARG A 42 -31.18 -24.69 -20.56
N LEU A 43 -30.13 -25.46 -20.32
CA LEU A 43 -30.26 -26.91 -20.12
C LEU A 43 -30.67 -27.26 -18.68
N PHE A 44 -30.26 -26.46 -17.71
CA PHE A 44 -30.44 -26.70 -16.29
C PHE A 44 -30.68 -25.37 -15.55
N PRO A 45 -31.95 -24.92 -15.47
CA PRO A 45 -32.27 -23.63 -14.87
C PRO A 45 -32.01 -23.60 -13.35
N ASP A 46 -32.11 -24.73 -12.66
CA ASP A 46 -32.05 -24.79 -11.19
C ASP A 46 -30.64 -24.61 -10.60
N ASN A 47 -29.58 -24.58 -11.41
CA ASN A 47 -28.20 -24.67 -10.91
C ASN A 47 -27.23 -23.69 -11.57
N ASN A 48 -26.64 -22.83 -10.74
CA ASN A 48 -25.60 -21.88 -11.14
C ASN A 48 -24.22 -22.57 -11.26
N LEU A 49 -23.68 -22.65 -12.48
CA LEU A 49 -22.35 -23.23 -12.72
C LEU A 49 -21.22 -22.47 -12.02
N GLU A 50 -21.41 -21.17 -11.76
CA GLU A 50 -20.44 -20.33 -11.03
C GLU A 50 -20.41 -20.59 -9.52
N ALA A 51 -21.47 -21.20 -8.97
CA ALA A 51 -21.54 -21.53 -7.54
C ALA A 51 -20.78 -22.80 -7.18
N VAL A 52 -20.37 -23.61 -8.18
CA VAL A 52 -19.60 -24.83 -7.95
C VAL A 52 -18.16 -24.47 -7.59
N LEU A 53 -17.71 -24.92 -6.42
CA LEU A 53 -16.37 -24.68 -5.90
C LEU A 53 -15.41 -25.83 -6.24
N ASN A 54 -14.12 -25.49 -6.33
CA ASN A 54 -13.02 -26.45 -6.42
C ASN A 54 -12.69 -27.10 -5.06
N ASN A 55 -11.77 -28.09 -5.05
CA ASN A 55 -11.26 -28.68 -3.81
C ASN A 55 -10.58 -27.64 -2.88
N ASP A 56 -10.06 -26.55 -3.46
CA ASP A 56 -9.50 -25.40 -2.73
C ASP A 56 -10.58 -24.45 -2.17
N GLY A 57 -11.87 -24.72 -2.39
CA GLY A 57 -12.98 -23.82 -2.03
C GLY A 57 -13.08 -22.57 -2.90
N LEU A 58 -12.47 -22.57 -4.09
CA LEU A 58 -12.44 -21.40 -4.98
C LEU A 58 -13.52 -21.51 -6.06
N SER A 59 -14.24 -20.42 -6.29
CA SER A 59 -15.09 -20.22 -7.48
C SER A 59 -14.26 -19.80 -8.70
N PRO A 60 -14.80 -19.82 -9.94
CA PRO A 60 -14.06 -19.39 -11.13
C PRO A 60 -13.56 -17.94 -11.03
N LEU A 61 -14.34 -17.05 -10.41
CA LEU A 61 -13.95 -15.67 -10.16
C LEU A 61 -12.80 -15.58 -9.14
N MET A 62 -12.89 -16.34 -8.04
CA MET A 62 -11.83 -16.39 -7.03
C MET A 62 -10.53 -16.98 -7.60
N MET A 63 -10.64 -17.98 -8.49
CA MET A 63 -9.51 -18.54 -9.20
C MET A 63 -8.87 -17.50 -10.15
N ALA A 64 -9.66 -16.70 -10.86
CA ALA A 64 -9.16 -15.64 -11.72
C ALA A 64 -8.40 -14.56 -10.91
N ALA A 65 -8.90 -14.23 -9.72
CA ALA A 65 -8.24 -13.35 -8.76
C ALA A 65 -6.90 -13.93 -8.25
N LYS A 66 -6.88 -15.22 -7.88
CA LYS A 66 -5.68 -15.92 -7.39
C LYS A 66 -4.61 -16.07 -8.47
N THR A 67 -5.02 -16.28 -9.72
CA THR A 67 -4.13 -16.50 -10.89
C THR A 67 -3.80 -15.24 -11.68
N GLY A 68 -4.35 -14.08 -11.29
CA GLY A 68 -3.96 -12.78 -11.85
C GLY A 68 -4.39 -12.56 -13.31
N LYS A 69 -5.48 -13.20 -13.74
CA LYS A 69 -5.98 -13.14 -15.12
C LYS A 69 -6.97 -11.98 -15.28
N ILE A 70 -6.47 -10.83 -15.73
CA ILE A 70 -7.21 -9.55 -15.71
C ILE A 70 -8.41 -9.58 -16.66
N GLY A 71 -8.21 -10.06 -17.90
CA GLY A 71 -9.24 -9.99 -18.93
C GLY A 71 -10.52 -10.75 -18.58
N ILE A 72 -10.38 -12.01 -18.15
CA ILE A 72 -11.53 -12.82 -17.73
C ILE A 72 -12.14 -12.31 -16.42
N PHE A 73 -11.31 -11.81 -15.49
CA PHE A 73 -11.78 -11.20 -14.25
C PHE A 73 -12.66 -9.97 -14.49
N GLN A 74 -12.19 -9.04 -15.33
CA GLN A 74 -12.95 -7.84 -15.71
C GLN A 74 -14.25 -8.21 -16.43
N HIS A 75 -14.21 -9.22 -17.31
CA HIS A 75 -15.38 -9.70 -18.04
C HIS A 75 -16.45 -10.28 -17.11
N ILE A 76 -16.07 -11.15 -16.17
CA ILE A 76 -17.01 -11.74 -15.21
C ILE A 76 -17.70 -10.64 -14.40
N ILE A 77 -16.94 -9.65 -13.89
CA ILE A 77 -17.49 -8.56 -13.07
C ILE A 77 -18.41 -7.63 -13.87
N ARG A 78 -18.06 -7.31 -15.12
CA ARG A 78 -18.82 -6.37 -15.98
C ARG A 78 -19.91 -7.05 -16.81
N ARG A 79 -20.18 -8.34 -16.60
CA ARG A 79 -21.09 -9.12 -17.41
C ARG A 79 -22.54 -8.62 -17.27
N GLU A 80 -23.09 -8.18 -18.40
CA GLU A 80 -24.49 -7.81 -18.61
C GLU A 80 -25.12 -8.82 -19.57
N VAL A 81 -26.22 -9.47 -19.17
CA VAL A 81 -26.96 -10.43 -20.00
C VAL A 81 -28.33 -9.82 -20.27
N THR A 82 -28.68 -9.70 -21.56
CA THR A 82 -29.91 -9.05 -22.00
C THR A 82 -31.12 -10.00 -22.05
N ASP A 83 -30.88 -11.31 -22.12
CA ASP A 83 -31.91 -12.34 -22.23
C ASP A 83 -32.65 -12.51 -20.89
N GLU A 84 -33.98 -12.36 -20.87
CA GLU A 84 -34.76 -12.28 -19.62
C GLU A 84 -34.66 -13.56 -18.78
N ASP A 85 -34.72 -14.73 -19.43
CA ASP A 85 -34.67 -16.04 -18.76
C ASP A 85 -33.34 -16.31 -18.06
N THR A 86 -32.25 -15.66 -18.53
CA THR A 86 -30.90 -15.83 -17.97
C THR A 86 -30.37 -14.57 -17.29
N ARG A 87 -31.22 -13.57 -17.08
CA ARG A 87 -30.87 -12.28 -16.46
C ARG A 87 -30.34 -12.43 -15.04
N HIS A 88 -30.81 -13.43 -14.30
CA HIS A 88 -30.31 -13.77 -12.95
C HIS A 88 -28.80 -14.10 -12.95
N LEU A 89 -28.17 -14.43 -14.09
CA LEU A 89 -26.73 -14.72 -14.16
C LEU A 89 -25.86 -13.48 -14.41
N SER A 90 -26.46 -12.34 -14.71
CA SER A 90 -25.71 -11.10 -14.87
C SER A 90 -25.22 -10.56 -13.54
N ARG A 91 -24.11 -9.83 -13.58
CA ARG A 91 -23.47 -9.23 -12.39
C ARG A 91 -23.47 -7.72 -12.44
N LYS A 92 -23.59 -7.14 -13.64
CA LYS A 92 -23.83 -5.72 -13.88
C LYS A 92 -25.27 -5.53 -14.35
N PHE A 93 -26.01 -4.67 -13.66
CA PHE A 93 -27.36 -4.28 -14.01
C PHE A 93 -27.42 -2.78 -14.22
N LYS A 94 -28.23 -2.32 -15.17
CA LYS A 94 -28.55 -0.89 -15.32
C LYS A 94 -29.79 -0.61 -14.48
N ASP A 95 -29.65 0.27 -13.50
CA ASP A 95 -30.74 0.65 -12.58
C ASP A 95 -31.62 1.72 -13.25
N TRP A 96 -30.98 2.79 -13.71
CA TRP A 96 -31.58 3.88 -14.48
C TRP A 96 -30.52 4.55 -15.36
N ALA A 97 -30.97 5.21 -16.42
CA ALA A 97 -30.12 6.00 -17.30
C ALA A 97 -30.81 7.33 -17.61
N TYR A 98 -30.16 8.44 -17.28
CA TYR A 98 -30.61 9.80 -17.56
C TYR A 98 -29.59 10.50 -18.47
N GLY A 99 -29.81 10.35 -19.79
CA GLY A 99 -28.90 10.88 -20.80
C GLY A 99 -27.46 10.34 -20.65
N PRO A 100 -26.45 11.19 -20.38
CA PRO A 100 -25.06 10.76 -20.22
C PRO A 100 -24.77 10.14 -18.85
N VAL A 101 -25.65 10.30 -17.85
CA VAL A 101 -25.47 9.75 -16.50
C VAL A 101 -26.27 8.47 -16.38
N TYR A 102 -25.64 7.37 -15.98
CA TYR A 102 -26.37 6.13 -15.70
C TYR A 102 -25.86 5.49 -14.41
N SER A 103 -26.79 4.89 -13.70
CA SER A 103 -26.53 4.15 -12.47
C SER A 103 -26.45 2.68 -12.80
N SER A 104 -25.31 2.08 -12.46
CA SER A 104 -25.08 0.64 -12.60
C SER A 104 -25.01 -0.03 -11.23
N LEU A 105 -25.63 -1.19 -11.12
CA LEU A 105 -25.64 -2.03 -9.93
C LEU A 105 -24.70 -3.22 -10.17
N TYR A 106 -23.73 -3.40 -9.28
CA TYR A 106 -22.79 -4.52 -9.30
C TYR A 106 -23.10 -5.50 -8.16
N ASP A 107 -23.21 -6.78 -8.46
CA ASP A 107 -23.44 -7.83 -7.46
C ASP A 107 -22.21 -8.02 -6.54
N LEU A 108 -22.41 -7.90 -5.22
CA LEU A 108 -21.36 -8.01 -4.21
C LEU A 108 -21.17 -9.42 -3.64
N SER A 109 -22.00 -10.40 -4.03
CA SER A 109 -22.12 -11.70 -3.35
C SER A 109 -20.81 -12.48 -3.18
N SER A 110 -19.82 -12.29 -4.06
CA SER A 110 -18.47 -12.89 -3.97
C SER A 110 -17.33 -11.88 -3.77
N LEU A 111 -17.66 -10.58 -3.77
CA LEU A 111 -16.68 -9.48 -3.71
C LEU A 111 -16.52 -8.90 -2.31
N ASP A 112 -17.59 -8.87 -1.53
CA ASP A 112 -17.55 -8.32 -0.17
C ASP A 112 -17.04 -9.35 0.84
N THR A 113 -16.51 -8.85 1.93
CA THR A 113 -15.77 -9.59 2.95
C THR A 113 -16.63 -9.91 4.17
N CYS A 114 -17.89 -9.46 4.22
CA CYS A 114 -18.81 -9.71 5.34
C CYS A 114 -19.23 -11.18 5.52
N GLY A 115 -19.02 -12.06 4.53
CA GLY A 115 -19.34 -13.49 4.60
C GLY A 115 -18.32 -14.31 5.40
N GLU A 116 -18.68 -15.55 5.75
CA GLU A 116 -17.77 -16.52 6.39
C GLU A 116 -16.79 -17.16 5.38
N GLU A 117 -17.04 -17.00 4.08
CA GLU A 117 -16.22 -17.55 2.99
C GLU A 117 -15.12 -16.58 2.54
N ALA A 118 -14.04 -17.14 1.98
CA ALA A 118 -12.91 -16.36 1.48
C ALA A 118 -13.35 -15.42 0.34
N SER A 119 -13.25 -14.12 0.56
CA SER A 119 -13.69 -13.11 -0.40
C SER A 119 -12.70 -12.90 -1.54
N VAL A 120 -13.18 -12.51 -2.72
CA VAL A 120 -12.31 -12.09 -3.84
C VAL A 120 -11.37 -10.97 -3.43
N LEU A 121 -11.83 -10.02 -2.60
CA LEU A 121 -11.00 -8.89 -2.16
C LEU A 121 -9.87 -9.35 -1.21
N GLU A 122 -10.15 -10.31 -0.34
CA GLU A 122 -9.14 -10.93 0.54
C GLU A 122 -8.11 -11.73 -0.27
N ILE A 123 -8.55 -12.47 -1.30
CA ILE A 123 -7.66 -13.23 -2.18
C ILE A 123 -6.74 -12.30 -2.98
N LEU A 124 -7.27 -11.20 -3.51
CA LEU A 124 -6.50 -10.21 -4.27
C LEU A 124 -5.41 -9.55 -3.42
N VAL A 125 -5.71 -9.26 -2.15
CA VAL A 125 -4.78 -8.56 -1.25
C VAL A 125 -3.76 -9.51 -0.61
N TYR A 126 -4.20 -10.65 -0.07
CA TYR A 126 -3.33 -11.54 0.73
C TYR A 126 -2.75 -12.73 -0.03
N ASN A 127 -3.48 -13.31 -0.99
CA ASN A 127 -3.10 -14.58 -1.62
C ASN A 127 -2.44 -14.41 -3.00
N SER A 128 -2.65 -13.29 -3.68
CA SER A 128 -2.10 -13.05 -5.02
C SER A 128 -0.67 -12.50 -4.94
N LYS A 129 0.33 -13.34 -5.25
CA LYS A 129 1.75 -12.97 -5.39
C LYS A 129 2.09 -12.37 -6.77
N ILE A 130 1.09 -11.91 -7.50
CA ILE A 130 1.21 -11.58 -8.92
C ILE A 130 1.39 -10.07 -9.08
N GLU A 131 2.33 -9.65 -9.92
CA GLU A 131 2.66 -8.24 -10.20
C GLU A 131 1.43 -7.44 -10.68
N ASN A 132 0.54 -8.08 -11.44
CA ASN A 132 -0.67 -7.47 -12.01
C ASN A 132 -1.81 -7.20 -11.01
N ARG A 133 -1.65 -7.53 -9.72
CA ARG A 133 -2.72 -7.34 -8.69
C ARG A 133 -3.18 -5.89 -8.58
N HIS A 134 -2.27 -4.94 -8.79
CA HIS A 134 -2.58 -3.51 -8.68
C HIS A 134 -3.55 -3.03 -9.77
N GLU A 135 -3.48 -3.64 -10.96
CA GLU A 135 -4.40 -3.35 -12.07
C GLU A 135 -5.77 -4.00 -11.85
N MET A 136 -5.82 -5.18 -11.22
CA MET A 136 -7.09 -5.81 -10.83
C MET A 136 -7.84 -5.00 -9.77
N LEU A 137 -7.14 -4.34 -8.84
CA LEU A 137 -7.73 -3.38 -7.89
C LEU A 137 -8.11 -2.04 -8.54
N ALA A 138 -7.66 -1.78 -9.76
CA ALA A 138 -8.07 -0.61 -10.54
C ALA A 138 -9.43 -0.80 -11.24
N VAL A 139 -9.96 -2.01 -11.24
CA VAL A 139 -11.31 -2.29 -11.75
C VAL A 139 -12.34 -1.47 -10.98
N GLU A 140 -13.21 -0.84 -11.74
CA GLU A 140 -14.12 0.24 -11.32
C GLU A 140 -14.99 -0.08 -10.09
N PRO A 141 -15.77 -1.18 -10.03
CA PRO A 141 -16.57 -1.52 -8.86
C PRO A 141 -15.73 -1.73 -7.60
N ILE A 142 -14.55 -2.34 -7.71
CA ILE A 142 -13.66 -2.57 -6.55
C ILE A 142 -13.09 -1.24 -6.04
N ASN A 143 -12.73 -0.36 -6.96
CA ASN A 143 -12.20 0.96 -6.63
C ASN A 143 -13.22 1.85 -5.91
N GLU A 144 -14.48 1.84 -6.37
CA GLU A 144 -15.56 2.58 -5.71
C GLU A 144 -15.98 1.91 -4.38
N LEU A 145 -16.00 0.57 -4.33
CA LEU A 145 -16.28 -0.17 -3.09
C LEU A 145 -15.27 0.14 -1.98
N LEU A 146 -13.97 0.14 -2.31
CA LEU A 146 -12.92 0.52 -1.34
C LEU A 146 -13.07 1.97 -0.88
N ARG A 147 -13.48 2.88 -1.78
CA ARG A 147 -13.73 4.28 -1.43
C ARG A 147 -14.93 4.44 -0.51
N ASP A 148 -16.00 3.69 -0.72
CA ASP A 148 -17.18 3.68 0.15
C ASP A 148 -16.82 3.16 1.55
N LYS A 149 -16.11 2.04 1.64
CA LYS A 149 -15.60 1.49 2.92
C LYS A 149 -14.73 2.49 3.67
N TRP A 150 -13.82 3.16 2.95
CA TRP A 150 -12.96 4.19 3.55
C TRP A 150 -13.74 5.38 4.11
N ARG A 151 -14.77 5.85 3.39
CA ARG A 151 -15.61 6.97 3.83
C ARG A 151 -16.49 6.60 5.03
N LYS A 152 -17.01 5.37 5.08
CA LYS A 152 -17.92 4.93 6.14
C LYS A 152 -17.23 4.67 7.48
N PHE A 153 -16.18 3.85 7.48
CA PHE A 153 -15.51 3.43 8.71
C PHE A 153 -14.00 3.57 8.66
N GLY A 154 -13.40 3.41 7.47
CA GLY A 154 -11.94 3.33 7.32
C GLY A 154 -11.24 4.58 7.84
N ALA A 155 -11.69 5.77 7.44
CA ALA A 155 -11.09 7.02 7.88
C ALA A 155 -11.19 7.21 9.41
N VAL A 156 -12.36 7.00 10.00
CA VAL A 156 -12.59 7.21 11.44
C VAL A 156 -11.75 6.24 12.27
N SER A 157 -11.81 4.94 11.95
CA SER A 157 -11.04 3.93 12.66
C SER A 157 -9.53 4.11 12.47
N PHE A 158 -9.10 4.49 11.27
CA PHE A 158 -7.71 4.80 11.00
C PHE A 158 -7.20 5.95 11.88
N TYR A 159 -7.91 7.09 11.93
CA TYR A 159 -7.50 8.21 12.78
C TYR A 159 -7.50 7.85 14.27
N ILE A 160 -8.47 7.07 14.75
CA ILE A 160 -8.48 6.58 16.13
C ILE A 160 -7.22 5.74 16.40
N ASN A 161 -6.84 4.84 15.48
CA ASN A 161 -5.64 4.02 15.61
C ASN A 161 -4.34 4.85 15.56
N VAL A 162 -4.29 5.90 14.74
CA VAL A 162 -3.14 6.83 14.71
C VAL A 162 -3.01 7.55 16.04
N VAL A 163 -4.10 8.12 16.54
CA VAL A 163 -4.10 8.87 17.80
C VAL A 163 -3.75 7.96 18.97
N SER A 164 -4.33 6.76 19.05
CA SER A 164 -4.03 5.80 20.12
C SER A 164 -2.56 5.38 20.11
N TYR A 165 -1.97 5.15 18.93
CA TYR A 165 -0.55 4.84 18.80
C TYR A 165 0.35 6.01 19.24
N LEU A 166 0.04 7.24 18.80
CA LEU A 166 0.80 8.42 19.20
C LEU A 166 0.71 8.67 20.70
N CYS A 167 -0.47 8.46 21.31
CA CYS A 167 -0.62 8.52 22.77
C CYS A 167 0.25 7.47 23.47
N ALA A 168 0.27 6.22 22.99
CA ALA A 168 1.14 5.18 23.55
C ALA A 168 2.64 5.54 23.43
N MET A 169 3.05 6.13 22.30
CA MET A 169 4.42 6.61 22.10
C MET A 169 4.78 7.78 23.02
N VAL A 170 3.86 8.72 23.25
CA VAL A 170 4.05 9.81 24.21
C VAL A 170 4.19 9.25 25.63
N ILE A 171 3.35 8.30 26.03
CA ILE A 171 3.50 7.62 27.33
C ILE A 171 4.87 6.95 27.42
N PHE A 172 5.32 6.25 26.36
CA PHE A 172 6.62 5.61 26.33
C PHE A 172 7.81 6.60 26.39
N THR A 173 7.68 7.77 25.77
CA THR A 173 8.69 8.84 25.93
C THR A 173 8.75 9.38 27.35
N LEU A 174 7.59 9.57 27.99
CA LEU A 174 7.53 10.07 29.36
C LEU A 174 8.14 9.05 30.33
N THR A 175 7.85 7.76 30.16
CA THR A 175 8.44 6.70 31.01
C THR A 175 9.96 6.64 30.86
N ALA A 176 10.48 6.77 29.63
CA ALA A 176 11.91 6.73 29.39
C ALA A 176 12.64 7.99 29.89
N TYR A 177 11.98 9.16 29.82
CA TYR A 177 12.56 10.42 30.28
C TYR A 177 12.60 10.55 31.81
N TYR A 178 11.55 10.08 32.50
CA TYR A 178 11.47 10.10 33.96
C TYR A 178 12.17 8.92 34.65
N GLN A 179 13.05 8.21 33.93
CA GLN A 179 13.88 7.17 34.50
C GLN A 179 14.92 7.79 35.48
N PRO A 180 14.99 7.35 36.74
CA PRO A 180 16.03 7.77 37.65
C PRO A 180 17.38 7.24 37.16
N LEU A 181 18.39 8.11 37.18
CA LEU A 181 19.74 7.83 36.69
C LEU A 181 20.60 7.07 37.71
N GLU A 182 20.19 7.01 38.97
CA GLU A 182 20.97 6.43 40.07
C GLU A 182 20.24 5.25 40.73
N GLY A 183 20.95 4.12 40.86
CA GLY A 183 20.50 2.93 41.58
C GLY A 183 20.35 1.67 40.71
N THR A 184 20.41 0.51 41.36
CA THR A 184 20.20 -0.79 40.71
C THR A 184 18.72 -1.02 40.43
N PRO A 185 18.31 -1.37 39.19
CA PRO A 185 16.93 -1.77 38.92
C PRO A 185 16.59 -3.07 39.69
N PRO A 186 15.34 -3.28 40.13
CA PRO A 186 14.17 -2.40 40.04
C PRO A 186 14.15 -1.30 41.14
N TYR A 187 13.59 -0.14 40.80
CA TYR A 187 13.53 1.01 41.72
C TYR A 187 12.35 0.90 42.71
N PRO A 188 12.51 1.39 43.96
CA PRO A 188 11.42 1.41 44.92
C PRO A 188 10.38 2.47 44.56
N TYR A 189 9.09 2.09 44.52
CA TYR A 189 7.98 2.99 44.23
C TYR A 189 7.39 3.57 45.52
N HIS A 190 7.80 4.79 45.90
CA HIS A 190 7.28 5.45 47.12
C HIS A 190 6.57 6.77 46.83
N THR A 191 6.98 7.52 45.81
CA THR A 191 6.37 8.82 45.51
C THR A 191 5.21 8.69 44.53
N THR A 192 4.31 9.68 44.53
CA THR A 192 3.18 9.76 43.59
C THR A 192 3.65 9.82 42.13
N VAL A 193 4.82 10.40 41.88
CA VAL A 193 5.46 10.45 40.54
C VAL A 193 5.93 9.06 40.12
N ASP A 194 6.48 8.28 41.05
CA ASP A 194 6.90 6.90 40.78
C ASP A 194 5.71 5.98 40.46
N TYR A 195 4.56 6.19 41.10
CA TYR A 195 3.33 5.46 40.78
C TYR A 195 2.80 5.79 39.38
N LEU A 196 2.88 7.05 38.94
CA LEU A 196 2.51 7.44 37.59
C LEU A 196 3.45 6.81 36.55
N ARG A 197 4.74 6.74 36.85
CA ARG A 197 5.72 6.05 35.99
C ARG A 197 5.42 4.55 35.91
N LEU A 198 5.15 3.89 37.04
CA LEU A 198 4.77 2.49 37.07
C LEU A 198 3.54 2.22 36.19
N ALA A 199 2.53 3.10 36.25
CA ALA A 199 1.37 2.99 35.37
C ALA A 199 1.77 3.07 33.88
N GLY A 200 2.69 3.97 33.52
CA GLY A 200 3.24 4.05 32.17
C GLY A 200 4.01 2.80 31.73
N GLU A 201 4.85 2.23 32.62
CA GLU A 201 5.58 0.98 32.35
C GLU A 201 4.62 -0.20 32.14
N VAL A 202 3.55 -0.28 32.94
CA VAL A 202 2.51 -1.31 32.76
C VAL A 202 1.77 -1.13 31.43
N ILE A 203 1.39 0.10 31.08
CA ILE A 203 0.69 0.39 29.81
C ILE A 203 1.58 0.06 28.61
N THR A 204 2.86 0.43 28.65
CA THR A 204 3.82 0.19 27.54
C THR A 204 4.12 -1.30 27.38
N LEU A 205 4.33 -2.03 28.49
CA LEU A 205 4.47 -3.49 28.48
C LEU A 205 3.22 -4.16 27.93
N PHE A 206 2.04 -3.79 28.44
CA PHE A 206 0.77 -4.37 27.99
C PHE A 206 0.54 -4.14 26.49
N THR A 207 0.81 -2.93 26.02
CA THR A 207 0.73 -2.58 24.60
C THR A 207 1.74 -3.38 23.76
N GLY A 208 2.97 -3.54 24.23
CA GLY A 208 4.00 -4.36 23.58
C GLY A 208 3.60 -5.84 23.47
N VAL A 209 3.04 -6.41 24.53
CA VAL A 209 2.54 -7.80 24.56
C VAL A 209 1.34 -7.98 23.64
N LEU A 210 0.38 -7.06 23.65
CA LEU A 210 -0.75 -7.10 22.71
C LEU A 210 -0.27 -7.05 21.26
N PHE A 211 0.66 -6.15 20.93
CA PHE A 211 1.23 -6.08 19.59
C PHE A 211 2.00 -7.35 19.22
N PHE A 212 2.70 -7.98 20.16
CA PHE A 212 3.37 -9.25 19.91
C PHE A 212 2.36 -10.35 19.54
N PHE A 213 1.28 -10.50 20.30
CA PHE A 213 0.24 -11.48 20.00
C PHE A 213 -0.53 -11.20 18.72
N THR A 214 -0.87 -9.94 18.42
CA THR A 214 -1.55 -9.60 17.17
C THR A 214 -0.67 -9.89 15.96
N ASN A 215 0.62 -9.55 16.02
CA ASN A 215 1.57 -9.85 14.95
C ASN A 215 1.76 -11.36 14.75
N ILE A 216 1.83 -12.14 15.83
CA ILE A 216 1.90 -13.61 15.76
C ILE A 216 0.63 -14.17 15.11
N LYS A 217 -0.55 -13.73 15.56
CA LYS A 217 -1.83 -14.13 14.98
C LYS A 217 -1.88 -13.80 13.49
N ASP A 218 -1.46 -12.61 13.09
CA ASP A 218 -1.44 -12.20 11.69
C ASP A 218 -0.44 -13.01 10.86
N LEU A 219 0.73 -13.34 11.42
CA LEU A 219 1.72 -14.18 10.76
C LEU A 219 1.17 -15.59 10.50
N PHE A 220 0.51 -16.19 11.50
CA PHE A 220 -0.15 -17.49 11.35
C PHE A 220 -1.32 -17.43 10.36
N MET A 221 -2.15 -16.38 10.44
CA MET A 221 -3.32 -16.21 9.57
C MET A 221 -2.96 -15.94 8.12
N LYS A 222 -1.83 -15.28 7.85
CA LYS A 222 -1.29 -15.09 6.49
C LYS A 222 -0.62 -16.37 5.93
N LYS A 223 -0.70 -17.51 6.64
CA LYS A 223 -0.06 -18.80 6.30
C LYS A 223 1.41 -18.61 5.88
N CYS A 224 2.27 -18.27 6.85
CA CYS A 224 3.73 -18.19 6.71
C CYS A 224 4.19 -17.85 5.28
N PRO A 225 3.93 -16.61 4.81
CA PRO A 225 4.43 -16.20 3.51
C PRO A 225 5.96 -16.30 3.55
N GLY A 226 6.55 -16.82 2.47
CA GLY A 226 7.99 -17.05 2.42
C GLY A 226 8.78 -15.81 2.87
N VAL A 227 9.85 -16.01 3.63
CA VAL A 227 10.64 -14.97 4.30
C VAL A 227 10.96 -13.76 3.41
N ASN A 228 11.24 -13.98 2.13
CA ASN A 228 11.55 -12.92 1.16
C ASN A 228 10.38 -11.96 0.89
N SER A 229 9.14 -12.45 0.96
CA SER A 229 7.94 -11.61 0.78
C SER A 229 7.61 -10.79 2.03
N LEU A 230 7.96 -11.30 3.23
CA LEU A 230 7.78 -10.54 4.48
C LEU A 230 8.76 -9.36 4.58
N PHE A 231 10.00 -9.52 4.13
CA PHE A 231 10.97 -8.43 4.14
C PHE A 231 10.64 -7.31 3.13
N ILE A 232 10.10 -7.65 1.96
CA ILE A 232 9.85 -6.69 0.88
C ILE A 232 8.46 -6.03 1.00
N ASP A 233 7.40 -6.82 1.18
CA ASP A 233 6.02 -6.30 1.25
C ASP A 233 5.57 -5.97 2.69
N GLY A 234 6.19 -6.63 3.69
CA GLY A 234 5.83 -6.55 5.11
C GLY A 234 6.82 -5.82 6.01
N SER A 235 7.72 -4.99 5.46
CA SER A 235 8.82 -4.36 6.21
C SER A 235 8.38 -3.66 7.51
N PHE A 236 7.26 -2.95 7.53
CA PHE A 236 6.75 -2.35 8.78
C PHE A 236 6.16 -3.36 9.75
N GLN A 237 5.51 -4.42 9.28
CA GLN A 237 5.02 -5.46 10.18
C GLN A 237 6.22 -6.11 10.91
N LEU A 238 7.34 -6.27 10.19
CA LEU A 238 8.60 -6.72 10.78
C LEU A 238 9.18 -5.68 11.76
N LEU A 239 9.15 -4.39 11.44
CA LEU A 239 9.61 -3.34 12.38
C LEU A 239 8.73 -3.24 13.64
N TYR A 240 7.41 -3.41 13.52
CA TYR A 240 6.49 -3.51 14.66
C TYR A 240 6.79 -4.75 15.51
N PHE A 241 7.12 -5.88 14.88
CA PHE A 241 7.53 -7.09 15.58
C PHE A 241 8.85 -6.88 16.35
N ILE A 242 9.89 -6.32 15.69
CA ILE A 242 11.16 -6.00 16.35
C ILE A 242 10.93 -5.05 17.53
N TYR A 243 10.14 -3.99 17.34
CA TYR A 243 9.77 -3.07 18.42
C TYR A 243 9.13 -3.81 19.61
N SER A 244 8.14 -4.68 19.35
CA SER A 244 7.47 -5.44 20.43
C SER A 244 8.43 -6.37 21.18
N VAL A 245 9.35 -7.03 20.47
CA VAL A 245 10.37 -7.90 21.08
C VAL A 245 11.32 -7.09 21.94
N LEU A 246 11.79 -5.94 21.45
CA LEU A 246 12.70 -5.08 22.22
C LEU A 246 12.06 -4.54 23.51
N VAL A 247 10.77 -4.17 23.48
CA VAL A 247 10.03 -3.75 24.69
C VAL A 247 9.94 -4.89 25.71
N ILE A 248 9.66 -6.12 25.27
CA ILE A 248 9.60 -7.29 26.15
C ILE A 248 10.98 -7.61 26.73
N VAL A 249 12.04 -7.55 25.91
CA VAL A 249 13.41 -7.77 26.36
C VAL A 249 13.85 -6.69 27.36
N SER A 250 13.51 -5.41 27.14
CA SER A 250 13.83 -4.36 28.12
C SER A 250 13.14 -4.58 29.46
N ALA A 251 11.89 -5.06 29.45
CA ALA A 251 11.19 -5.38 30.69
C ALA A 251 11.79 -6.60 31.40
N ALA A 252 12.20 -7.62 30.66
CA ALA A 252 12.89 -8.78 31.21
C ALA A 252 14.25 -8.40 31.84
N LEU A 253 15.03 -7.54 31.18
CA LEU A 253 16.31 -7.04 31.70
C LEU A 253 16.12 -6.16 32.94
N TYR A 254 15.07 -5.35 32.98
CA TYR A 254 14.71 -4.56 34.17
C TYR A 254 14.39 -5.46 35.37
N MET A 255 13.61 -6.52 35.17
CA MET A 255 13.30 -7.52 36.20
C MET A 255 14.53 -8.33 36.64
N ALA A 256 15.50 -8.54 35.74
CA ALA A 256 16.75 -9.24 36.04
C ALA A 256 17.78 -8.37 36.78
N GLY A 257 17.50 -7.07 36.97
CA GLY A 257 18.40 -6.15 37.66
C GLY A 257 19.61 -5.70 36.83
N ILE A 258 19.56 -5.85 35.50
CA ILE A 258 20.69 -5.54 34.61
C ILE A 258 20.53 -4.12 34.03
N GLU A 259 21.44 -3.20 34.34
CA GLU A 259 21.42 -1.79 33.90
C GLU A 259 21.37 -1.59 32.36
N ALA A 260 21.78 -2.61 31.58
CA ALA A 260 21.70 -2.61 30.12
C ALA A 260 20.27 -2.47 29.56
N TYR A 261 19.23 -2.64 30.40
CA TYR A 261 17.83 -2.43 29.98
C TYR A 261 17.59 -1.02 29.41
N LEU A 262 18.30 0.00 29.90
CA LEU A 262 18.16 1.39 29.47
C LEU A 262 18.53 1.55 27.99
N ALA A 263 19.64 0.94 27.56
CA ALA A 263 20.08 0.98 26.17
C ALA A 263 19.03 0.35 25.25
N VAL A 264 18.55 -0.85 25.60
CA VAL A 264 17.53 -1.57 24.81
C VAL A 264 16.22 -0.78 24.74
N MET A 265 15.81 -0.15 25.84
CA MET A 265 14.61 0.67 25.90
C MET A 265 14.70 1.89 24.98
N VAL A 266 15.83 2.60 24.96
CA VAL A 266 16.03 3.78 24.10
C VAL A 266 16.04 3.36 22.62
N PHE A 267 16.66 2.23 22.27
CA PHE A 267 16.57 1.69 20.91
C PHE A 267 15.13 1.37 20.50
N ALA A 268 14.34 0.76 21.40
CA ALA A 268 12.92 0.52 21.16
C ALA A 268 12.14 1.84 20.97
N LEU A 269 12.47 2.90 21.72
CA LEU A 269 11.83 4.20 21.63
C LEU A 269 12.06 4.85 20.26
N VAL A 270 13.31 4.86 19.78
CA VAL A 270 13.65 5.39 18.45
C VAL A 270 12.92 4.61 17.36
N LEU A 271 12.93 3.28 17.44
CA LEU A 271 12.21 2.43 16.49
C LEU A 271 10.69 2.67 16.53
N GLY A 272 10.11 2.91 17.71
CA GLY A 272 8.70 3.26 17.85
C GLY A 272 8.34 4.57 17.14
N TRP A 273 9.14 5.63 17.29
CA TRP A 273 8.89 6.88 16.56
C TRP A 273 9.09 6.72 15.04
N MET A 274 10.10 5.95 14.63
CA MET A 274 10.29 5.62 13.21
C MET A 274 9.09 4.84 12.64
N ASN A 275 8.47 3.96 13.45
CA ASN A 275 7.27 3.22 13.06
C ASN A 275 6.04 4.12 12.88
N ALA A 276 6.02 5.33 13.44
CA ALA A 276 4.94 6.29 13.18
C ALA A 276 4.83 6.66 11.68
N LEU A 277 5.93 6.53 10.91
CA LEU A 277 5.92 6.72 9.46
C LEU A 277 4.98 5.74 8.74
N TYR A 278 4.65 4.59 9.34
CA TYR A 278 3.65 3.66 8.79
C TYR A 278 2.29 4.33 8.57
N PHE A 279 1.86 5.17 9.53
CA PHE A 279 0.57 5.84 9.46
C PHE A 279 0.50 6.93 8.39
N THR A 280 1.63 7.36 7.83
CA THR A 280 1.62 8.28 6.67
C THR A 280 1.01 7.65 5.42
N ARG A 281 0.89 6.31 5.36
CA ARG A 281 0.25 5.56 4.26
C ARG A 281 -1.22 5.89 4.07
N GLY A 282 -1.93 6.30 5.12
CA GLY A 282 -3.35 6.66 5.06
C GLY A 282 -3.63 7.93 4.24
N LEU A 283 -2.61 8.76 4.00
CA LEU A 283 -2.70 9.96 3.16
C LEU A 283 -2.15 9.67 1.76
N LYS A 284 -2.88 10.06 0.72
CA LYS A 284 -2.51 9.76 -0.68
C LYS A 284 -1.16 10.35 -1.10
N LEU A 285 -0.88 11.61 -0.71
CA LEU A 285 0.36 12.28 -1.07
C LEU A 285 1.53 11.70 -0.27
N THR A 286 1.45 11.73 1.06
CA THR A 286 2.53 11.27 1.95
C THR A 286 2.79 9.77 1.84
N GLY A 287 1.76 8.97 1.60
CA GLY A 287 1.87 7.52 1.47
C GLY A 287 2.69 7.09 0.25
N THR A 288 2.56 7.78 -0.88
CA THR A 288 3.40 7.47 -2.06
C THR A 288 4.88 7.71 -1.80
N TYR A 289 5.23 8.79 -1.10
CA TYR A 289 6.62 9.09 -0.73
C TYR A 289 7.18 8.13 0.32
N SER A 290 6.39 7.75 1.33
CA SER A 290 6.89 6.84 2.37
C SER A 290 7.23 5.46 1.79
N ILE A 291 6.41 4.94 0.87
CA ILE A 291 6.68 3.68 0.15
C ILE A 291 7.97 3.77 -0.66
N MET A 292 8.20 4.90 -1.32
CA MET A 292 9.45 5.13 -2.08
C MET A 292 10.66 5.09 -1.15
N ILE A 293 10.61 5.78 -0.01
CA ILE A 293 11.70 5.79 0.98
C ILE A 293 12.01 4.37 1.49
N GLN A 294 10.99 3.54 1.74
CA GLN A 294 11.21 2.15 2.18
C GLN A 294 11.90 1.30 1.11
N LYS A 295 11.43 1.38 -0.14
CA LYS A 295 12.00 0.58 -1.24
C LYS A 295 13.48 0.94 -1.42
N ILE A 296 13.79 2.23 -1.37
CA ILE A 296 15.16 2.77 -1.41
C ILE A 296 16.01 2.25 -0.24
N LEU A 297 15.48 2.33 1.00
CA LEU A 297 16.24 1.99 2.21
C LEU A 297 16.57 0.50 2.33
N PHE A 298 15.61 -0.39 2.04
CA PHE A 298 15.82 -1.81 2.22
C PHE A 298 16.47 -2.51 1.01
N LYS A 299 16.13 -2.11 -0.21
CA LYS A 299 16.61 -2.80 -1.43
C LYS A 299 17.95 -2.26 -1.91
N ASP A 300 18.08 -0.94 -1.98
CA ASP A 300 19.18 -0.29 -2.70
C ASP A 300 20.30 0.11 -1.73
N LEU A 301 19.93 0.68 -0.57
CA LEU A 301 20.89 1.10 0.48
C LEU A 301 21.64 -0.07 1.11
N PHE A 302 21.00 -1.22 1.39
CA PHE A 302 21.66 -2.34 2.09
C PHE A 302 22.81 -2.97 1.28
N ARG A 303 22.61 -3.19 -0.02
CA ARG A 303 23.65 -3.74 -0.91
C ARG A 303 24.86 -2.83 -0.99
N PHE A 304 24.60 -1.53 -1.08
CA PHE A 304 25.64 -0.53 -1.13
C PHE A 304 26.36 -0.36 0.22
N LEU A 305 25.61 -0.39 1.33
CA LEU A 305 26.16 -0.34 2.68
C LEU A 305 27.14 -1.49 2.92
N LEU A 306 26.87 -2.70 2.41
CA LEU A 306 27.80 -3.83 2.53
C LEU A 306 29.13 -3.56 1.80
N VAL A 307 29.09 -3.03 0.58
CA VAL A 307 30.31 -2.66 -0.18
C VAL A 307 31.09 -1.57 0.56
N TYR A 308 30.38 -0.57 1.06
CA TYR A 308 30.96 0.50 1.87
C TYR A 308 31.61 -0.04 3.15
N LEU A 309 30.94 -0.90 3.92
CA LEU A 309 31.48 -1.49 5.14
C LEU A 309 32.73 -2.35 4.90
N LEU A 310 32.77 -3.13 3.81
CA LEU A 310 33.96 -3.88 3.43
C LEU A 310 35.14 -2.96 3.11
N PHE A 311 34.87 -1.85 2.39
CA PHE A 311 35.86 -0.83 2.09
C PHE A 311 36.37 -0.14 3.37
N MET A 312 35.46 0.23 4.28
CA MET A 312 35.77 0.83 5.58
C MET A 312 36.69 -0.06 6.42
N ILE A 313 36.33 -1.33 6.59
CA ILE A 313 37.09 -2.30 7.37
C ILE A 313 38.48 -2.51 6.74
N GLY A 314 38.55 -2.61 5.40
CA GLY A 314 39.81 -2.73 4.66
C GLY A 314 40.77 -1.56 4.93
N TYR A 315 40.30 -0.32 4.74
CA TYR A 315 41.12 0.87 4.99
C TYR A 315 41.45 1.09 6.46
N ALA A 316 40.51 0.81 7.37
CA ALA A 316 40.76 0.86 8.81
C ALA A 316 41.89 -0.10 9.20
N SER A 317 41.87 -1.34 8.71
CA SER A 317 42.91 -2.33 9.00
C SER A 317 44.29 -1.94 8.44
N ALA A 318 44.33 -1.33 7.25
CA ALA A 318 45.56 -0.87 6.60
C ALA A 318 46.19 0.32 7.34
N LEU A 319 45.36 1.32 7.69
CA LEU A 319 45.82 2.52 8.39
C LEU A 319 46.25 2.22 9.84
N VAL A 320 45.52 1.36 10.55
CA VAL A 320 45.93 0.89 11.90
C VAL A 320 47.25 0.12 11.84
N SER A 321 47.55 -0.57 10.73
CA SER A 321 48.83 -1.26 10.56
C SER A 321 50.04 -0.33 10.38
N LEU A 322 49.81 0.92 9.97
CA LEU A 322 50.85 1.96 9.83
C LEU A 322 51.14 2.71 11.14
N LEU A 323 50.29 2.53 12.15
CA LEU A 323 50.52 3.08 13.49
C LEU A 323 51.68 2.33 14.17
N ASN A 324 52.46 3.07 14.95
CA ASN A 324 53.54 2.47 15.73
C ASN A 324 52.96 1.52 16.78
N PRO A 325 53.49 0.30 16.96
CA PRO A 325 53.15 -0.54 18.11
C PRO A 325 53.46 0.22 19.39
N CYS A 326 52.58 0.13 20.39
CA CYS A 326 52.86 0.66 21.72
C CYS A 326 54.11 -0.03 22.28
N ALA A 327 55.28 0.61 22.17
CA ALA A 327 56.47 0.16 22.85
C ALA A 327 56.34 0.55 24.33
N ASN A 328 55.97 -0.41 25.18
CA ASN A 328 55.91 -0.32 26.64
C ASN A 328 55.62 1.10 27.16
N MET A 329 54.41 1.60 26.94
CA MET A 329 53.93 2.69 27.78
C MET A 329 53.87 2.10 29.19
N LYS A 330 54.73 2.61 30.07
CA LYS A 330 54.71 2.23 31.48
C LYS A 330 53.29 2.43 31.97
N VAL A 331 52.66 1.35 32.42
CA VAL A 331 51.53 1.43 33.36
C VAL A 331 51.95 2.46 34.40
N CYS A 332 51.21 3.57 34.52
CA CYS A 332 51.45 4.48 35.62
C CYS A 332 51.15 3.69 36.89
N ASN A 333 52.20 3.24 37.59
CA ASN A 333 52.06 2.76 38.96
C ASN A 333 51.49 3.92 39.79
N GLU A 334 50.70 3.60 40.81
CA GLU A 334 49.85 4.52 41.59
C GLU A 334 50.58 5.73 42.24
N ASP A 335 51.91 5.82 42.14
CA ASP A 335 52.75 6.79 42.87
C ASP A 335 53.22 8.02 42.05
N GLN A 336 52.66 8.30 40.87
CA GLN A 336 53.01 9.52 40.11
C GLN A 336 51.79 10.41 39.83
N THR A 337 51.72 11.52 40.56
CA THR A 337 50.60 12.47 40.59
C THR A 337 50.42 13.33 39.34
N ASN A 338 51.27 13.19 38.31
CA ASN A 338 51.20 13.95 37.05
C ASN A 338 51.28 13.06 35.80
N CYS A 339 50.61 11.91 35.79
CA CYS A 339 50.37 11.16 34.55
C CYS A 339 49.11 11.69 33.84
N THR A 340 49.25 12.54 32.83
CA THR A 340 48.14 12.82 31.91
C THR A 340 48.01 11.67 30.92
N VAL A 341 47.01 10.82 31.11
CA VAL A 341 46.62 9.79 30.14
C VAL A 341 46.11 10.53 28.88
N PRO A 342 46.73 10.36 27.71
CA PRO A 342 46.23 10.95 26.47
C PRO A 342 44.86 10.36 26.14
N THR A 343 43.88 11.21 25.85
CA THR A 343 42.50 10.82 25.50
C THR A 343 42.39 10.07 24.17
N TYR A 344 43.46 10.10 23.36
CA TYR A 344 43.58 9.36 22.10
C TYR A 344 44.76 8.38 22.15
N PRO A 345 44.58 7.14 21.69
CA PRO A 345 45.66 6.17 21.67
C PRO A 345 46.71 6.59 20.63
N SER A 346 47.88 6.99 21.10
CA SER A 346 49.03 7.41 20.28
C SER A 346 49.80 6.23 19.66
N CYS A 347 49.34 5.00 19.86
CA CYS A 347 50.02 3.79 19.45
C CYS A 347 49.02 2.63 19.27
N ARG A 348 49.41 1.61 18.50
CA ARG A 348 48.58 0.45 18.14
C ARG A 348 48.31 -0.46 19.35
N ASP A 349 47.05 -0.58 19.72
CA ASP A 349 46.51 -1.43 20.79
C ASP A 349 45.24 -2.17 20.32
N SER A 350 44.73 -3.17 21.04
CA SER A 350 43.55 -3.97 20.63
C SER A 350 42.29 -3.12 20.43
N GLU A 351 42.12 -2.08 21.24
CA GLU A 351 40.96 -1.16 21.19
C GLU A 351 41.06 -0.10 20.07
N THR A 352 42.27 0.10 19.50
CA THR A 352 42.51 1.15 18.49
C THR A 352 41.79 0.91 17.16
N PHE A 353 41.48 -0.34 16.84
CA PHE A 353 40.78 -0.66 15.60
C PHE A 353 39.34 -0.13 15.60
N SER A 354 38.64 -0.25 16.74
CA SER A 354 37.25 0.20 16.89
C SER A 354 37.15 1.72 16.84
N THR A 355 38.03 2.42 17.59
CA THR A 355 38.08 3.88 17.60
C THR A 355 38.44 4.44 16.23
N PHE A 356 39.43 3.84 15.55
CA PHE A 356 39.85 4.27 14.23
C PHE A 356 38.78 4.05 13.15
N LEU A 357 38.03 2.94 13.23
CA LEU A 357 36.90 2.68 12.33
C LEU A 357 35.80 3.74 12.51
N LEU A 358 35.52 4.15 13.75
CA LEU A 358 34.57 5.22 14.04
C LEU A 358 35.05 6.59 13.54
N ASP A 359 36.33 6.91 13.70
CA ASP A 359 36.87 8.20 13.25
C ASP A 359 36.92 8.30 11.73
N LEU A 360 37.25 7.20 11.02
CA LEU A 360 37.07 7.13 9.57
C LEU A 360 35.61 7.38 9.16
N PHE A 361 34.66 6.79 9.89
CA PHE A 361 33.23 7.01 9.60
C PHE A 361 32.82 8.46 9.85
N LYS A 362 33.25 9.08 10.95
CA LYS A 362 33.02 10.52 11.21
C LYS A 362 33.61 11.39 10.11
N LEU A 363 34.78 11.02 9.60
CA LEU A 363 35.44 11.74 8.50
C LEU A 363 34.60 11.69 7.22
N THR A 364 33.99 10.56 6.88
CA THR A 364 33.10 10.48 5.70
C THR A 364 31.84 11.33 5.80
N ILE A 365 31.34 11.58 7.02
CA ILE A 365 30.20 12.47 7.27
C ILE A 365 30.64 13.95 7.25
N GLY A 366 31.93 14.22 7.46
CA GLY A 366 32.48 15.57 7.60
C GLY A 366 32.58 16.06 9.06
N MET A 367 32.48 15.15 10.03
CA MET A 367 32.59 15.42 11.49
C MET A 367 33.93 14.95 12.09
N GLY A 368 34.88 14.47 11.28
CA GLY A 368 36.11 13.86 11.78
C GLY A 368 37.22 14.88 12.04
N ASP A 369 37.79 14.84 13.24
CA ASP A 369 39.01 15.57 13.59
C ASP A 369 40.26 14.72 13.31
N LEU A 370 41.22 15.28 12.59
CA LEU A 370 42.46 14.61 12.14
C LEU A 370 43.58 14.67 13.20
N GLU A 371 43.27 14.57 14.49
CA GLU A 371 44.26 14.73 15.57
C GLU A 371 45.28 13.56 15.66
N MET A 372 44.96 12.42 15.04
CA MET A 372 45.80 11.21 15.03
C MET A 372 46.95 11.21 13.99
N LEU A 373 47.13 12.27 13.20
CA LEU A 373 48.23 12.33 12.21
C LEU A 373 49.64 12.30 12.84
N SER A 374 49.74 12.69 14.11
CA SER A 374 51.02 12.98 14.78
C SER A 374 51.84 11.75 15.21
N SER A 375 51.25 10.54 15.23
CA SER A 375 51.89 9.33 15.79
C SER A 375 52.32 8.27 14.76
N THR A 376 52.27 8.60 13.46
CA THR A 376 52.48 7.62 12.37
C THR A 376 53.95 7.42 12.01
N LYS A 377 54.33 6.17 11.70
CA LYS A 377 55.70 5.82 11.27
C LYS A 377 56.08 6.44 9.92
N TYR A 378 55.09 6.55 9.03
CA TYR A 378 55.22 7.09 7.67
C TYR A 378 54.09 8.09 7.40
N PRO A 379 54.24 9.37 7.78
CA PRO A 379 53.17 10.36 7.69
C PRO A 379 52.73 10.61 6.24
N VAL A 380 53.66 10.56 5.29
CA VAL A 380 53.37 10.75 3.87
C VAL A 380 52.48 9.63 3.32
N VAL A 381 52.80 8.37 3.63
CA VAL A 381 52.02 7.20 3.18
C VAL A 381 50.62 7.21 3.81
N PHE A 382 50.54 7.59 5.09
CA PHE A 382 49.27 7.73 5.79
C PHE A 382 48.37 8.79 5.14
N ILE A 383 48.90 9.98 4.85
CA ILE A 383 48.15 11.06 4.18
C ILE A 383 47.67 10.61 2.79
N ILE A 384 48.53 9.96 2.00
CA ILE A 384 48.15 9.47 0.67
C ILE A 384 47.01 8.46 0.78
N LEU A 385 47.10 7.47 1.67
CA LEU A 385 46.04 6.49 1.87
C LEU A 385 44.74 7.13 2.35
N LEU A 386 44.82 8.09 3.27
CA LEU A 386 43.65 8.83 3.76
C LEU A 386 42.97 9.64 2.65
N VAL A 387 43.74 10.35 1.82
CA VAL A 387 43.20 11.11 0.68
C VAL A 387 42.57 10.18 -0.35
N THR A 388 43.22 9.06 -0.68
CA THR A 388 42.65 8.07 -1.62
C THR A 388 41.35 7.46 -1.08
N TYR A 389 41.28 7.20 0.24
CA TYR A 389 40.08 6.76 0.90
C TYR A 389 38.93 7.79 0.79
N ILE A 390 39.19 9.08 1.03
CA ILE A 390 38.18 10.14 0.92
C ILE A 390 37.65 10.23 -0.52
N ILE A 391 38.54 10.22 -1.52
CA ILE A 391 38.15 10.32 -2.92
C ILE A 391 37.31 9.10 -3.33
N LEU A 392 37.77 7.89 -3.00
CA LEU A 392 37.07 6.66 -3.37
C LEU A 392 35.74 6.51 -2.64
N THR A 393 35.66 6.86 -1.35
CA THR A 393 34.38 6.85 -0.62
C THR A 393 33.38 7.83 -1.21
N PHE A 394 33.82 9.06 -1.56
CA PHE A 394 32.95 10.04 -2.20
C PHE A 394 32.45 9.57 -3.57
N VAL A 395 33.31 8.98 -4.41
CA VAL A 395 32.93 8.38 -5.69
C VAL A 395 31.92 7.25 -5.50
N LEU A 396 32.13 6.38 -4.51
CA LEU A 396 31.18 5.30 -4.20
C LEU A 396 29.82 5.88 -3.79
N LEU A 397 29.79 6.85 -2.87
CA LEU A 397 28.54 7.49 -2.41
C LEU A 397 27.80 8.20 -3.55
N LEU A 398 28.51 8.89 -4.44
CA LEU A 398 27.92 9.51 -5.62
C LEU A 398 27.36 8.48 -6.60
N ASN A 399 28.10 7.40 -6.86
CA ASN A 399 27.62 6.32 -7.74
C ASN A 399 26.33 5.71 -7.21
N MET A 400 26.20 5.58 -5.87
CA MET A 400 24.97 5.15 -5.23
C MET A 400 23.83 6.16 -5.45
N LEU A 401 24.08 7.45 -5.21
CA LEU A 401 23.07 8.50 -5.35
C LEU A 401 22.54 8.57 -6.79
N ILE A 402 23.43 8.46 -7.78
CA ILE A 402 23.08 8.50 -9.21
C ILE A 402 22.23 7.27 -9.58
N ALA A 403 22.65 6.07 -9.17
CA ALA A 403 21.88 4.85 -9.42
C ALA A 403 20.48 4.92 -8.80
N LEU A 404 20.39 5.44 -7.57
CA LEU A 404 19.14 5.61 -6.84
C LEU A 404 18.25 6.65 -7.53
N MET A 405 18.73 7.85 -7.82
CA MET A 405 17.90 8.88 -8.47
C MET A 405 17.50 8.50 -9.90
N GLY A 406 18.37 7.80 -10.64
CA GLY A 406 18.12 7.39 -12.04
C GLY A 406 17.06 6.29 -12.17
N GLU A 407 17.15 5.22 -11.37
CA GLU A 407 16.22 4.08 -11.47
C GLU A 407 14.93 4.32 -10.67
N THR A 408 15.04 4.95 -9.49
CA THR A 408 13.89 5.04 -8.59
C THR A 408 12.91 6.14 -9.01
N VAL A 409 13.34 7.33 -9.42
CA VAL A 409 12.39 8.43 -9.71
C VAL A 409 11.50 8.10 -10.92
N GLY A 410 12.07 7.49 -11.97
CA GLY A 410 11.34 7.16 -13.20
C GLY A 410 10.33 6.02 -13.03
N GLN A 411 10.76 4.89 -12.47
CA GLN A 411 9.92 3.69 -12.34
C GLN A 411 9.00 3.77 -11.10
N VAL A 412 9.49 4.33 -9.99
CA VAL A 412 8.71 4.42 -8.74
C VAL A 412 7.57 5.42 -8.86
N SER A 413 7.65 6.48 -9.68
CA SER A 413 6.51 7.41 -9.83
C SER A 413 5.23 6.74 -10.35
N LYS A 414 5.35 5.79 -11.30
CA LYS A 414 4.20 5.03 -11.82
C LYS A 414 3.83 3.88 -10.88
N GLU A 415 4.81 3.08 -10.47
CA GLU A 415 4.61 1.89 -9.62
C GLU A 415 4.10 2.27 -8.22
N SER A 416 4.54 3.39 -7.63
CA SER A 416 4.17 3.83 -6.28
C SER A 416 2.69 4.12 -6.13
N LYS A 417 2.01 4.66 -7.15
CA LYS A 417 0.56 4.90 -7.10
C LYS A 417 -0.21 3.58 -7.00
N HIS A 418 0.24 2.60 -7.78
CA HIS A 418 -0.32 1.25 -7.80
C HIS A 418 -0.05 0.50 -6.49
N ILE A 419 1.17 0.58 -5.97
CA ILE A 419 1.54 -0.01 -4.67
C ILE A 419 0.78 0.68 -3.54
N TRP A 420 0.70 2.01 -3.54
CA TRP A 420 -0.05 2.77 -2.55
C TRP A 420 -1.51 2.34 -2.51
N LYS A 421 -2.14 2.15 -3.69
CA LYS A 421 -3.53 1.70 -3.76
C LYS A 421 -3.72 0.30 -3.16
N LEU A 422 -2.77 -0.61 -3.39
CA LEU A 422 -2.80 -1.93 -2.76
C LEU A 422 -2.62 -1.83 -1.25
N GLN A 423 -1.66 -1.03 -0.78
CA GLN A 423 -1.44 -0.85 0.66
C GLN A 423 -2.66 -0.23 1.33
N TRP A 424 -3.29 0.74 0.68
CA TRP A 424 -4.54 1.33 1.12
C TRP A 424 -5.67 0.29 1.21
N ALA A 425 -5.82 -0.57 0.20
CA ALA A 425 -6.76 -1.69 0.25
C ALA A 425 -6.43 -2.69 1.38
N THR A 426 -5.15 -2.95 1.61
CA THR A 426 -4.67 -3.81 2.71
C THR A 426 -5.05 -3.23 4.06
N THR A 427 -4.79 -1.95 4.29
CA THR A 427 -5.17 -1.25 5.52
C THR A 427 -6.68 -1.27 5.74
N ILE A 428 -7.49 -1.10 4.69
CA ILE A 428 -8.95 -1.19 4.81
C ILE A 428 -9.37 -2.59 5.28
N LEU A 429 -8.82 -3.64 4.68
CA LEU A 429 -9.15 -5.02 5.04
C LEU A 429 -8.65 -5.40 6.44
N ASP A 430 -7.45 -4.94 6.84
CA ASP A 430 -6.92 -5.14 8.19
C ASP A 430 -7.83 -4.47 9.23
N ILE A 431 -8.26 -3.23 8.97
CA ILE A 431 -9.24 -2.53 9.82
C ILE A 431 -10.56 -3.31 9.86
N GLU A 432 -11.05 -3.78 8.71
CA GLU A 432 -12.31 -4.52 8.65
C GLU A 432 -12.25 -5.83 9.46
N ARG A 433 -11.11 -6.53 9.41
CA ARG A 433 -10.87 -7.75 10.16
C ARG A 433 -10.71 -7.51 11.66
N SER A 434 -10.27 -6.32 12.07
CA SER A 434 -10.15 -5.94 13.47
C SER A 434 -11.52 -5.73 14.14
N PHE A 435 -12.57 -5.47 13.36
CA PHE A 435 -13.90 -5.29 13.92
C PHE A 435 -14.54 -6.63 14.34
N PRO A 436 -15.24 -6.64 15.49
CA PRO A 436 -16.17 -7.70 15.81
C PRO A 436 -17.23 -7.89 14.71
N VAL A 437 -17.71 -9.13 14.57
CA VAL A 437 -18.69 -9.53 13.54
C VAL A 437 -19.96 -8.65 13.54
N PHE A 438 -20.38 -8.14 14.70
CA PHE A 438 -21.56 -7.27 14.80
C PHE A 438 -21.35 -5.91 14.12
N LEU A 439 -20.19 -5.27 14.30
CA LEU A 439 -19.86 -4.00 13.64
C LEU A 439 -19.68 -4.20 12.14
N ARG A 440 -19.12 -5.34 11.74
CA ARG A 440 -18.95 -5.69 10.32
C ARG A 440 -20.29 -5.73 9.58
N LYS A 441 -21.33 -6.31 10.20
CA LYS A 441 -22.69 -6.34 9.63
C LYS A 441 -23.33 -4.95 9.58
N ALA A 442 -23.07 -4.09 10.57
CA ALA A 442 -23.62 -2.73 10.61
C ALA A 442 -23.04 -1.81 9.54
N PHE A 443 -21.74 -1.94 9.23
CA PHE A 443 -21.05 -1.11 8.24
C PHE A 443 -20.94 -1.76 6.85
N ARG A 444 -21.76 -2.78 6.56
CA ARG A 444 -21.76 -3.44 5.24
C ARG A 444 -22.08 -2.45 4.13
N SER A 445 -21.31 -2.49 3.06
CA SER A 445 -21.54 -1.72 1.84
C SER A 445 -22.55 -2.41 0.92
N GLY A 446 -23.27 -1.61 0.12
CA GLY A 446 -24.31 -2.09 -0.79
C GLY A 446 -25.73 -2.05 -0.21
N GLU A 447 -26.70 -2.16 -1.10
CA GLU A 447 -28.14 -2.19 -0.79
C GLU A 447 -28.74 -3.50 -1.31
N MET A 448 -29.78 -4.00 -0.63
CA MET A 448 -30.50 -5.18 -1.09
C MET A 448 -31.49 -4.77 -2.18
N VAL A 449 -31.25 -5.21 -3.41
CA VAL A 449 -32.08 -4.87 -4.58
C VAL A 449 -32.69 -6.14 -5.14
N THR A 450 -33.97 -6.07 -5.52
CA THR A 450 -34.66 -7.10 -6.31
C THR A 450 -34.29 -6.92 -7.76
N VAL A 451 -33.48 -7.83 -8.29
CA VAL A 451 -32.87 -7.62 -9.62
C VAL A 451 -33.60 -8.39 -10.73
N GLY A 452 -34.33 -9.43 -10.36
CA GLY A 452 -35.13 -10.22 -11.28
C GLY A 452 -35.90 -11.33 -10.57
N LYS A 453 -36.32 -12.33 -11.33
CA LYS A 453 -36.88 -13.57 -10.80
C LYS A 453 -35.85 -14.68 -10.99
N SER A 454 -35.70 -15.52 -9.96
CA SER A 454 -34.93 -16.77 -10.06
C SER A 454 -35.64 -17.74 -11.01
N SER A 455 -34.96 -18.83 -11.41
CA SER A 455 -35.55 -19.97 -12.12
C SER A 455 -36.85 -20.47 -11.48
N ASP A 456 -36.93 -20.36 -10.15
CA ASP A 456 -38.02 -20.87 -9.33
C ASP A 456 -39.20 -19.88 -9.22
N GLY A 457 -39.17 -18.77 -9.96
CA GLY A 457 -40.21 -17.72 -9.95
C GLY A 457 -40.18 -16.81 -8.71
N THR A 458 -39.33 -17.08 -7.73
CA THR A 458 -39.11 -16.23 -6.55
C THR A 458 -38.32 -14.97 -6.91
N PRO A 459 -38.58 -13.82 -6.27
CA PRO A 459 -37.81 -12.60 -6.52
C PRO A 459 -36.35 -12.78 -6.06
N ASP A 460 -35.41 -12.67 -6.99
CA ASP A 460 -33.97 -12.76 -6.72
C ASP A 460 -33.50 -11.45 -6.07
N ARG A 461 -33.15 -11.53 -4.79
CA ARG A 461 -32.69 -10.41 -3.97
C ARG A 461 -31.21 -10.55 -3.72
N ARG A 462 -30.44 -9.57 -4.19
CA ARG A 462 -28.98 -9.56 -4.04
C ARG A 462 -28.49 -8.28 -3.41
N TRP A 463 -27.35 -8.39 -2.73
CA TRP A 463 -26.61 -7.24 -2.26
C TRP A 463 -25.87 -6.63 -3.45
N CYS A 464 -26.37 -5.49 -3.92
CA CYS A 464 -25.81 -4.79 -5.05
C CYS A 464 -25.16 -3.47 -4.60
N PHE A 465 -24.08 -3.12 -5.25
CA PHE A 465 -23.40 -1.84 -5.07
C PHE A 465 -23.74 -0.91 -6.24
N ARG A 466 -24.32 0.24 -5.93
CA ARG A 466 -24.63 1.26 -6.92
C ARG A 466 -23.39 2.08 -7.25
N VAL A 467 -23.09 2.19 -8.53
CA VAL A 467 -22.01 3.00 -9.09
C VAL A 467 -22.61 3.90 -10.17
N ASP A 468 -22.51 5.21 -9.94
CA ASP A 468 -22.92 6.22 -10.90
C ASP A 468 -21.76 6.43 -11.90
N GLU A 469 -22.02 6.16 -13.18
CA GLU A 469 -21.08 6.33 -14.29
C GLU A 469 -21.56 7.49 -15.19
N VAL A 470 -20.62 8.27 -15.74
CA VAL A 470 -20.91 9.34 -16.71
C VAL A 470 -20.23 9.01 -18.02
N ASN A 471 -21.01 8.79 -19.08
CA ASN A 471 -20.48 8.47 -20.40
C ASN A 471 -21.12 9.33 -21.49
N TRP A 472 -20.34 10.26 -22.01
CA TRP A 472 -20.73 11.18 -23.09
C TRP A 472 -20.71 10.55 -24.49
N SER A 473 -20.18 9.33 -24.65
CA SER A 473 -20.06 8.68 -25.97
C SER A 473 -21.19 7.69 -26.25
N HIS A 474 -21.70 7.01 -25.23
CA HIS A 474 -22.72 5.97 -25.36
C HIS A 474 -24.15 6.40 -25.01
N TRP A 475 -24.40 7.69 -24.73
CA TRP A 475 -25.72 8.19 -24.32
C TRP A 475 -26.83 7.91 -25.36
N ASN A 476 -26.49 7.95 -26.66
CA ASN A 476 -27.44 7.67 -27.75
C ASN A 476 -27.83 6.19 -27.90
N GLN A 477 -27.08 5.25 -27.31
CA GLN A 477 -27.30 3.80 -27.52
C GLN A 477 -28.17 3.16 -26.42
N ASN A 478 -28.30 3.81 -25.25
CA ASN A 478 -28.96 3.23 -24.08
C ASN A 478 -30.42 3.68 -23.87
N LEU A 479 -31.04 4.30 -24.88
CA LEU A 479 -32.42 4.80 -24.83
C LEU A 479 -33.50 3.68 -24.69
N GLY A 480 -33.12 2.40 -24.70
CA GLY A 480 -34.05 1.26 -24.68
C GLY A 480 -34.27 0.60 -23.30
N ILE A 481 -33.53 0.97 -22.26
CA ILE A 481 -33.65 0.39 -20.91
C ILE A 481 -33.75 1.55 -19.92
N ILE A 482 -34.88 2.25 -19.92
CA ILE A 482 -35.06 3.43 -19.08
C ILE A 482 -36.15 3.17 -18.04
N ASN A 483 -35.74 2.86 -16.81
CA ASN A 483 -36.44 3.43 -15.66
C ASN A 483 -35.98 4.89 -15.60
N GLU A 484 -36.81 5.83 -16.07
CA GLU A 484 -36.41 7.25 -16.23
C GLU A 484 -36.24 7.97 -14.89
N ASP A 485 -36.82 7.41 -13.81
CA ASP A 485 -36.88 8.09 -12.54
C ASP A 485 -35.71 7.72 -11.60
N PRO A 486 -34.89 8.70 -11.15
CA PRO A 486 -33.89 8.52 -10.10
C PRO A 486 -34.51 8.32 -8.69
N GLY A 487 -35.79 7.94 -8.62
CA GLY A 487 -36.55 7.67 -7.40
C GLY A 487 -36.50 6.21 -6.98
N LYS A 488 -36.48 5.95 -5.67
CA LYS A 488 -36.75 4.60 -5.15
C LYS A 488 -38.21 4.25 -5.48
N ASN A 489 -38.44 3.35 -6.42
CA ASN A 489 -39.75 2.70 -6.58
C ASN A 489 -39.94 1.64 -5.47
N GLU A 490 -39.93 2.07 -4.21
CA GLU A 490 -40.47 1.31 -3.08
C GLU A 490 -41.97 1.58 -3.02
N THR A 491 -42.75 1.03 -3.95
CA THR A 491 -44.22 1.13 -3.86
C THR A 491 -44.94 -0.06 -4.48
N TYR A 492 -44.67 -1.29 -4.01
CA TYR A 492 -45.66 -2.37 -4.04
C TYR A 492 -45.55 -3.27 -2.80
N GLN A 493 -46.43 -2.97 -1.83
CA GLN A 493 -47.13 -3.84 -0.85
C GLN A 493 -46.43 -5.07 -0.24
N TYR A 494 -46.09 -4.99 1.06
CA TYR A 494 -46.73 -5.84 2.09
C TYR A 494 -46.55 -5.25 3.50
N TYR A 495 -47.56 -5.44 4.35
CA TYR A 495 -47.75 -4.83 5.68
C TYR A 495 -46.68 -5.23 6.73
N GLY A 496 -46.27 -4.23 7.53
CA GLY A 496 -45.99 -4.38 8.96
C GLY A 496 -44.58 -4.82 9.38
N PHE A 497 -43.67 -3.87 9.60
CA PHE A 497 -42.96 -3.63 10.88
C PHE A 497 -41.99 -2.45 10.72
N SER A 498 -42.25 -1.36 11.43
CA SER A 498 -41.39 -0.18 11.45
C SER A 498 -40.19 -0.38 12.37
N HIS A 499 -38.97 -0.46 11.82
CA HIS A 499 -37.77 -0.13 12.56
C HIS A 499 -37.15 1.16 12.01
N THR A 500 -37.27 2.20 12.83
CA THR A 500 -36.60 3.49 12.70
C THR A 500 -35.08 3.32 12.83
N VAL A 501 -34.33 3.55 11.75
CA VAL A 501 -32.87 3.78 11.83
C VAL A 501 -32.51 4.99 10.98
N GLY A 502 -31.98 6.01 11.67
CA GLY A 502 -31.16 7.16 11.24
C GLY A 502 -31.23 7.62 9.78
N ARG A 503 -31.77 8.83 9.58
CA ARG A 503 -31.58 9.65 8.38
C ARG A 503 -30.08 9.83 8.06
N LEU A 504 -29.60 9.17 7.01
CA LEU A 504 -28.36 9.55 6.32
C LEU A 504 -28.58 10.89 5.61
N ARG A 505 -27.80 11.90 6.01
CA ARG A 505 -27.74 13.22 5.36
C ARG A 505 -27.10 13.03 3.98
N ARG A 506 -27.93 12.93 2.94
CA ARG A 506 -27.51 12.95 1.52
C ARG A 506 -26.82 14.27 1.19
N ASP A 507 -25.67 14.20 0.52
CA ASP A 507 -25.09 15.36 -0.14
C ASP A 507 -26.08 15.90 -1.19
N ARG A 508 -26.31 17.21 -1.15
CA ARG A 508 -27.23 17.91 -2.05
C ARG A 508 -26.64 17.90 -3.47
N TRP A 509 -27.39 17.34 -4.42
CA TRP A 509 -27.06 17.26 -5.86
C TRP A 509 -26.69 18.60 -6.51
N SER A 510 -27.06 19.73 -5.91
CA SER A 510 -26.63 21.08 -6.33
C SER A 510 -25.12 21.33 -6.20
N SER A 511 -24.36 20.43 -5.56
CA SER A 511 -22.91 20.56 -5.37
C SER A 511 -22.07 19.65 -6.26
N VAL A 512 -22.67 18.63 -6.88
CA VAL A 512 -21.96 17.64 -7.72
C VAL A 512 -21.81 18.14 -9.16
N VAL A 513 -22.87 18.75 -9.70
CA VAL A 513 -22.87 19.31 -11.07
C VAL A 513 -21.82 20.42 -11.24
N PRO A 514 -21.65 21.38 -10.30
CA PRO A 514 -20.62 22.40 -10.42
C PRO A 514 -19.19 21.85 -10.30
N ARG A 515 -18.95 20.86 -9.41
CA ARG A 515 -17.60 20.30 -9.19
C ARG A 515 -17.06 19.56 -10.41
N VAL A 516 -17.91 18.88 -11.17
CA VAL A 516 -17.51 18.19 -12.41
C VAL A 516 -17.31 19.19 -13.56
N VAL A 517 -18.13 20.23 -13.62
CA VAL A 517 -17.97 21.34 -14.58
C VAL A 517 -16.66 22.10 -14.31
N GLU A 518 -16.29 22.33 -13.04
CA GLU A 518 -15.02 22.96 -12.65
C GLU A 518 -13.79 22.08 -12.97
N LEU A 519 -13.89 20.76 -12.78
CA LEU A 519 -12.83 19.82 -13.15
C LEU A 519 -12.56 19.77 -14.67
N ASN A 520 -13.60 20.00 -15.49
CA ASN A 520 -13.47 20.02 -16.95
C ASN A 520 -13.00 21.39 -17.47
N LYS A 521 -13.20 22.47 -16.71
CA LYS A 521 -12.79 23.84 -17.06
C LYS A 521 -11.28 24.06 -17.03
N ASN A 522 -10.51 23.17 -16.39
CA ASN A 522 -9.05 23.21 -16.34
C ASN A 522 -8.36 22.58 -17.58
N SER A 523 -9.11 22.32 -18.64
CA SER A 523 -8.54 22.05 -19.97
C SER A 523 -8.73 23.30 -20.83
N ASN A 524 -7.63 24.01 -21.08
CA ASN A 524 -7.60 25.25 -21.89
C ASN A 524 -8.31 25.06 -23.24
N PRO A 525 -9.21 25.98 -23.63
CA PRO A 525 -9.41 26.34 -25.02
C PRO A 525 -8.68 27.66 -25.29
N ASP A 526 -7.59 27.57 -26.05
CA ASP A 526 -6.92 28.73 -26.62
C ASP A 526 -7.89 29.55 -27.50
N GLU A 527 -7.71 30.86 -27.37
CA GLU A 527 -8.01 31.96 -28.30
C GLU A 527 -8.83 31.64 -29.55
N VAL A 528 -10.09 32.09 -29.56
CA VAL A 528 -10.72 32.62 -30.77
C VAL A 528 -11.43 33.92 -30.42
N VAL A 529 -10.72 35.02 -30.67
CA VAL A 529 -11.25 36.38 -30.74
C VAL A 529 -11.81 36.59 -32.15
N VAL A 530 -13.13 36.76 -32.31
CA VAL A 530 -13.73 37.47 -33.46
C VAL A 530 -15.04 38.14 -33.02
N PRO A 531 -15.36 39.36 -33.50
CA PRO A 531 -16.18 40.36 -32.81
C PRO A 531 -17.68 40.30 -33.13
N LEU A 532 -18.44 41.07 -32.33
CA LEU A 532 -19.83 41.47 -32.57
C LEU A 532 -20.01 42.08 -33.96
N ASP A 533 -21.03 41.64 -34.69
CA ASP A 533 -21.60 42.43 -35.79
C ASP A 533 -23.06 42.79 -35.53
N SER A 534 -23.35 44.06 -35.76
CA SER A 534 -24.66 44.69 -35.72
C SER A 534 -25.41 44.48 -37.04
N MET A 535 -26.73 44.57 -36.94
CA MET A 535 -27.71 44.51 -38.04
C MET A 535 -27.36 45.36 -39.27
N GLY A 536 -27.60 44.82 -40.47
CA GLY A 536 -27.78 45.68 -41.66
C GLY A 536 -27.78 44.98 -43.02
N ASN A 537 -28.95 44.43 -43.40
CA ASN A 537 -29.54 44.27 -44.74
C ASN A 537 -28.74 43.77 -45.98
N PRO A 538 -29.42 43.08 -46.93
CA PRO A 538 -28.79 42.27 -47.98
C PRO A 538 -28.68 43.02 -49.32
N ARG A 539 -27.72 42.61 -50.18
CA ARG A 539 -27.89 42.61 -51.65
C ARG A 539 -26.76 41.88 -52.39
N CYS A 540 -27.22 41.00 -53.27
CA CYS A 540 -26.83 40.76 -54.67
C CYS A 540 -25.39 40.33 -55.05
N ASP A 541 -25.40 39.18 -55.73
CA ASP A 541 -24.75 38.86 -57.01
C ASP A 541 -23.23 38.74 -57.11
N GLY A 542 -22.81 37.67 -57.81
CA GLY A 542 -21.54 37.69 -58.53
C GLY A 542 -20.78 36.36 -58.61
N HIS A 543 -21.11 35.61 -59.66
CA HIS A 543 -20.40 34.50 -60.31
C HIS A 543 -18.85 34.41 -60.27
N GLN A 544 -18.40 33.17 -60.56
CA GLN A 544 -17.19 32.75 -61.33
C GLN A 544 -15.83 32.81 -60.61
N GLN A 545 -14.80 32.01 -60.92
CA GLN A 545 -14.50 30.73 -61.60
C GLN A 545 -12.98 30.54 -61.40
N GLY A 546 -12.43 29.32 -61.49
CA GLY A 546 -11.06 29.13 -61.98
C GLY A 546 -10.02 28.45 -61.06
N TYR A 547 -9.57 27.26 -61.49
CA TYR A 547 -8.44 26.45 -61.01
C TYR A 547 -7.04 27.02 -61.46
N PRO A 548 -5.90 26.30 -61.31
CA PRO A 548 -4.88 26.42 -60.26
C PRO A 548 -3.49 26.80 -60.86
N PRO A 549 -2.36 26.64 -60.14
CA PRO A 549 -1.36 25.69 -60.68
C PRO A 549 -0.47 24.96 -59.64
N LYS A 550 0.04 23.79 -60.07
CA LYS A 550 1.23 23.06 -59.57
C LYS A 550 2.52 23.79 -59.98
N TRP A 551 3.60 23.67 -59.20
CA TRP A 551 4.98 23.55 -59.72
C TRP A 551 5.86 22.67 -58.81
N ARG A 552 6.79 21.95 -59.44
CA ARG A 552 7.69 20.89 -58.93
C ARG A 552 9.15 21.36 -59.12
N THR A 553 10.04 20.78 -58.29
CA THR A 553 11.45 20.33 -58.49
C THR A 553 12.55 21.34 -58.91
N ASP A 554 13.74 21.21 -58.31
CA ASP A 554 14.92 20.58 -58.95
C ASP A 554 16.13 20.43 -57.99
N ASP A 555 17.07 19.58 -58.41
CA ASP A 555 18.04 18.77 -57.67
C ASP A 555 19.48 19.36 -57.49
N ALA A 556 20.19 18.85 -56.46
CA ALA A 556 21.63 18.39 -56.38
C ALA A 556 22.79 19.31 -56.87
N PRO A 557 24.10 18.92 -56.80
CA PRO A 557 24.82 17.79 -56.15
C PRO A 557 25.92 18.28 -55.16
N LEU A 558 26.73 17.50 -54.43
CA LEU A 558 27.55 16.30 -54.70
C LEU A 558 27.90 15.63 -53.36
#